data_AF-A0A6P0RUS0-F1
#
_entry.id   AF-A0A6P0RUS0-F1
#
_cell.length_a   1.000
_cell.length_b   1.000
_cell.length_c   1.000
_cell.angle_alpha   90.00
_cell.angle_beta   90.00
_cell.angle_gamma   90.00
#
_symmetry.space_group_name_H-M   'P 1'
#
loop_
_entity.id
_entity.type
_entity.pdbx_description
1 polymer ?
#
loop_
_entity_poly.entity_id
_entity_poly.type
_entity_poly.pdbx_seq_one_letter_code
_entity_poly.pdbx_strand_id
1 'polypeptide(L)'
;MSSNPRFEIKLKERNLENIAPPPDDPLGELSDFELGIRKFCYEYDRQVSVRVSHEEYLVFLDPDICMIIEDDLSKLIAEIEKGQAIELEFAESCWLIIKLVPNGNGIKC
;
A
#
# COMPACT_ATOMS: atom_id res chain seq x y z
N MET A 1 -16.70 -0.11 26.39
CA MET A 1 -15.83 0.92 25.76
C MET A 1 -15.02 0.23 24.69
N SER A 2 -15.39 0.33 23.42
CA SER A 2 -14.58 -0.23 22.33
C SER A 2 -13.48 0.77 22.01
N SER A 3 -12.26 0.51 22.46
CA SER A 3 -11.09 1.14 21.86
C SER A 3 -11.02 0.65 20.42
N ASN A 4 -11.42 1.47 19.45
CA ASN A 4 -11.21 1.13 18.05
C ASN A 4 -9.72 0.84 17.85
N PRO A 5 -9.36 -0.28 17.20
CA PRO A 5 -7.98 -0.51 16.81
C PRO A 5 -7.54 0.71 15.99
N ARG A 6 -6.49 1.40 16.46
CA ARG A 6 -5.98 2.58 15.75
C ARG A 6 -5.23 2.08 14.52
N PHE A 7 -5.76 2.42 13.35
CA PHE A 7 -5.03 2.36 12.09
C PHE A 7 -4.29 3.69 11.91
N GLU A 8 -2.96 3.64 11.78
CA GLU A 8 -2.13 4.83 11.64
C GLU A 8 -1.04 4.57 10.60
N ILE A 9 -0.86 5.51 9.66
CA ILE A 9 0.21 5.47 8.66
C ILE A 9 1.20 6.60 8.99
N LYS A 10 2.49 6.29 9.12
CA LYS A 10 3.56 7.28 9.31
C LYS A 10 4.64 7.13 8.25
N LEU A 11 4.98 8.24 7.62
CA LEU A 11 6.19 8.32 6.81
C LEU A 11 7.42 8.25 7.73
N LYS A 12 8.38 7.40 7.37
CA LYS A 12 9.71 7.32 8.01
C LYS A 12 10.74 7.99 7.08
N GLU A 13 12.00 7.68 7.33
CA GLU A 13 13.13 8.20 6.55
C GLU A 13 13.06 7.74 5.09
N ARG A 14 13.64 8.57 4.21
CA ARG A 14 13.76 8.22 2.80
C ARG A 14 14.78 7.11 2.65
N ASN A 15 14.48 6.17 1.77
CA ASN A 15 15.46 5.24 1.26
C ASN A 15 16.31 5.98 0.23
N LEU A 16 17.54 6.35 0.60
CA LEU A 16 18.49 7.04 -0.28
C LEU A 16 19.43 6.06 -1.01
N GLU A 17 19.27 4.76 -0.77
CA GLU A 17 20.10 3.71 -1.35
C GLU A 17 19.54 3.15 -2.66
N ASN A 18 18.41 3.69 -3.15
CA ASN A 18 17.84 3.28 -4.44
C ASN A 18 18.71 3.82 -5.60
N ILE A 19 19.58 2.96 -6.12
CA ILE A 19 20.50 3.26 -7.25
C ILE A 19 19.85 2.85 -8.59
N ALA A 20 18.66 2.23 -8.57
CA ALA A 20 17.95 1.87 -9.80
C ALA A 20 17.57 3.15 -10.57
N PRO A 21 17.50 3.13 -11.91
CA PRO A 21 16.98 4.26 -12.66
C PRO A 21 15.49 4.49 -12.36
N PRO A 22 14.97 5.72 -12.52
CA PRO A 22 13.56 6.00 -12.36
C PRO A 22 12.69 5.12 -13.26
N PRO A 23 11.48 4.75 -12.80
CA PRO A 23 10.58 3.93 -13.59
C PRO A 23 10.17 4.67 -14.88
N ASP A 24 10.18 3.91 -15.98
CA ASP A 24 9.78 4.35 -17.32
C ASP A 24 8.77 3.36 -17.91
N ASP A 25 8.07 3.77 -18.97
CA ASP A 25 7.09 2.93 -19.68
C ASP A 25 7.42 2.86 -21.18
N PRO A 26 8.45 2.09 -21.57
CA PRO A 26 8.86 2.00 -22.96
C PRO A 26 7.84 1.29 -23.86
N LEU A 27 6.92 0.52 -23.29
CA LEU A 27 5.89 -0.23 -24.02
C LEU A 27 4.57 0.55 -24.13
N GLY A 28 4.37 1.60 -23.34
CA GLY A 28 3.15 2.40 -23.32
C GLY A 28 1.95 1.63 -22.77
N GLU A 29 2.21 0.70 -21.85
CA GLU A 29 1.19 -0.17 -21.25
C GLU A 29 0.52 0.48 -20.04
N LEU A 30 1.17 1.47 -19.44
CA LEU A 30 0.67 2.17 -18.26
C LEU A 30 -0.09 3.44 -18.67
N SER A 31 -1.18 3.69 -17.97
CA SER A 31 -1.81 5.01 -17.98
C SER A 31 -0.88 6.05 -17.34
N ASP A 32 -1.07 7.33 -17.70
CA ASP A 32 -0.36 8.45 -17.08
C ASP A 32 -0.47 8.46 -15.54
N PHE A 33 -1.59 7.96 -15.02
CA PHE A 33 -1.83 7.83 -13.59
C PHE A 33 -0.94 6.76 -12.94
N GLU A 34 -0.86 5.57 -13.54
CA GLU A 34 -0.03 4.46 -13.06
C GLU A 34 1.46 4.82 -13.12
N LEU A 35 1.91 5.39 -14.26
CA LEU A 35 3.29 5.85 -14.40
C LEU A 35 3.62 6.99 -13.42
N GLY A 36 2.68 7.91 -13.19
CA GLY A 36 2.83 9.00 -12.23
C GLY A 36 2.98 8.50 -10.79
N ILE A 37 2.19 7.51 -10.38
CA ILE A 37 2.31 6.87 -9.06
C ILE A 37 3.63 6.15 -8.91
N ARG A 38 4.06 5.38 -9.92
CA ARG A 38 5.38 4.71 -9.90
C ARG A 38 6.52 5.71 -9.68
N LYS A 39 6.54 6.79 -10.46
CA LYS A 39 7.55 7.84 -10.31
C LYS A 39 7.49 8.49 -8.93
N PHE A 40 6.28 8.74 -8.41
CA PHE A 40 6.12 9.26 -7.06
C PHE A 40 6.70 8.30 -6.00
N CYS A 41 6.35 7.01 -6.04
CA CYS A 41 6.86 6.04 -5.07
C CYS A 41 8.38 5.88 -5.17
N TYR A 42 8.95 5.86 -6.37
CA TYR A 42 10.40 5.82 -6.59
C TYR A 42 11.08 7.09 -6.08
N GLU A 43 10.61 8.29 -6.49
CA GLU A 43 11.23 9.55 -6.11
C GLU A 43 11.17 9.75 -4.60
N TYR A 44 10.05 9.39 -3.98
CA TYR A 44 9.81 9.54 -2.56
C TYR A 44 10.00 8.24 -1.79
N ASP A 45 10.78 7.29 -2.32
CA ASP A 45 10.95 5.97 -1.72
C ASP A 45 11.30 6.12 -0.23
N ARG A 46 10.38 5.65 0.59
CA ARG A 46 10.33 5.84 2.03
C ARG A 46 9.78 4.59 2.62
N GLN A 47 10.36 4.24 3.76
CA GLN A 47 9.70 3.32 4.64
C GLN A 47 8.44 3.98 5.21
N VAL A 48 7.36 3.23 5.24
CA VAL A 48 6.06 3.60 5.78
C VAL A 48 5.77 2.66 6.94
N SER A 49 5.49 3.25 8.09
CA SER A 49 5.01 2.51 9.25
C SER A 49 3.50 2.45 9.21
N VAL A 50 2.97 1.24 9.11
CA VAL A 50 1.54 0.93 9.23
C VAL A 50 1.33 0.33 10.60
N ARG A 51 0.63 1.04 11.47
CA ARG A 51 0.26 0.54 12.79
C ARG A 51 -1.18 0.09 12.80
N VAL A 52 -1.40 -1.13 13.26
CA VAL A 52 -2.72 -1.69 13.53
C VAL A 52 -2.76 -2.10 15.00
N SER A 53 -3.60 -1.44 15.79
CA SER A 53 -3.70 -1.72 17.23
C SER A 53 -2.36 -1.52 17.96
N HIS A 54 -1.71 -2.62 18.35
CA HIS A 54 -0.44 -2.64 19.07
C HIS A 54 0.73 -3.11 18.20
N GLU A 55 0.46 -3.49 16.96
CA GLU A 55 1.43 -4.02 16.02
C GLU A 55 1.84 -2.90 15.05
N GLU A 56 3.14 -2.75 14.84
CA GLU A 56 3.73 -1.82 13.88
C GLU A 56 4.43 -2.62 12.81
N TYR A 57 4.03 -2.36 11.58
CA TYR A 57 4.55 -2.98 10.37
C TYR A 57 5.32 -1.93 9.58
N LEU A 58 6.47 -2.33 9.03
CA LEU A 58 7.25 -1.46 8.17
C LEU A 58 7.12 -1.98 6.75
N VAL A 59 6.65 -1.12 5.85
CA VAL A 59 6.49 -1.39 4.42
C VAL A 59 7.18 -0.30 3.61
N PHE A 60 7.38 -0.49 2.31
CA PHE A 60 8.00 0.52 1.45
C PHE A 60 7.01 1.08 0.43
N LEU A 61 7.18 2.37 0.08
CA LEU A 61 6.41 2.96 -1.02
C LEU A 61 6.74 2.27 -2.35
N ASP A 62 8.02 2.00 -2.58
CA ASP A 62 8.52 1.16 -3.66
C ASP A 62 9.27 -0.03 -3.02
N PRO A 63 8.91 -1.30 -3.28
CA PRO A 63 7.92 -1.76 -4.27
C PRO A 63 6.53 -2.06 -3.72
N ASP A 64 6.33 -2.25 -2.40
CA ASP A 64 5.08 -2.85 -1.90
C ASP A 64 3.81 -2.05 -2.23
N ILE A 65 3.82 -0.74 -1.96
CA ILE A 65 2.64 0.10 -2.23
C ILE A 65 2.41 0.24 -3.73
N CYS A 66 3.48 0.35 -4.53
CA CYS A 66 3.40 0.30 -5.99
C CYS A 66 2.71 -0.97 -6.47
N MET A 67 3.12 -2.14 -5.97
CA MET A 67 2.53 -3.42 -6.35
C MET A 67 1.06 -3.52 -5.98
N ILE A 68 0.66 -3.07 -4.78
CA ILE A 68 -0.77 -3.08 -4.38
C ILE A 68 -1.64 -2.24 -5.33
N ILE A 69 -1.11 -1.12 -5.82
CA ILE A 69 -1.83 -0.26 -6.76
C ILE A 69 -1.96 -0.95 -8.12
N GLU A 70 -0.91 -1.63 -8.57
CA GLU A 70 -0.87 -2.40 -9.83
C GLU A 70 -1.73 -3.66 -9.79
N ASP A 71 -1.84 -4.33 -8.64
CA ASP A 71 -2.66 -5.53 -8.41
C ASP A 71 -4.17 -5.22 -8.31
N ASP A 72 -4.59 -4.14 -8.96
CA ASP A 72 -5.97 -3.69 -9.11
C ASP A 72 -6.62 -3.32 -7.78
N LEU A 73 -6.00 -2.35 -7.08
CA LEU A 73 -6.56 -1.70 -5.90
C LEU A 73 -8.03 -1.27 -6.11
N SER A 74 -8.39 -0.90 -7.34
CA SER A 74 -9.76 -0.51 -7.69
C SER A 74 -10.77 -1.66 -7.52
N LYS A 75 -10.41 -2.89 -7.95
CA LYS A 75 -11.21 -4.09 -7.69
C LYS A 75 -11.28 -4.40 -6.20
N LEU A 76 -10.14 -4.32 -5.50
CA LEU A 76 -10.11 -4.58 -4.06
C LEU A 76 -11.04 -3.63 -3.28
N ILE A 77 -11.04 -2.35 -3.63
CA ILE A 77 -11.97 -1.36 -3.06
C ILE A 77 -13.43 -1.73 -3.40
N ALA A 78 -13.72 -2.08 -4.66
CA ALA A 78 -15.08 -2.46 -5.06
C ALA A 78 -15.59 -3.71 -4.33
N GLU A 79 -14.70 -4.67 -4.00
CA GLU A 79 -15.08 -5.84 -3.19
C GLU A 79 -15.34 -5.47 -1.73
N ILE A 80 -14.54 -4.57 -1.13
CA ILE A 80 -14.85 -4.01 0.20
C ILE A 80 -16.23 -3.36 0.21
N GLU A 81 -16.56 -2.54 -0.79
CA GLU A 81 -17.84 -1.84 -0.88
C GLU A 81 -19.04 -2.80 -0.95
N LYS A 82 -18.84 -3.99 -1.52
CA LYS A 82 -19.85 -5.07 -1.56
C LYS A 82 -19.98 -5.83 -0.24
N GLY A 83 -19.21 -5.47 0.78
CA GLY A 83 -19.20 -6.15 2.07
C GLY A 83 -18.26 -7.36 2.14
N GLN A 84 -17.34 -7.51 1.18
CA GLN A 84 -16.36 -8.59 1.20
C GLN A 84 -15.08 -8.18 1.94
N ALA A 85 -14.45 -9.16 2.59
CA ALA A 85 -13.12 -8.97 3.12
C ALA A 85 -12.08 -9.03 1.98
N ILE A 86 -11.04 -8.22 2.07
CA ILE A 86 -9.89 -8.27 1.15
C ILE A 86 -8.60 -8.52 1.91
N GLU A 87 -7.57 -8.89 1.17
CA GLU A 87 -6.22 -9.06 1.68
C GLU A 87 -5.29 -8.16 0.88
N LEU A 88 -4.50 -7.34 1.58
CA LEU A 88 -3.41 -6.57 1.00
C LEU A 88 -2.11 -7.31 1.31
N GLU A 89 -1.39 -7.72 0.27
CA GLU A 89 -0.12 -8.41 0.39
C GLU A 89 1.03 -7.44 0.13
N PHE A 90 1.95 -7.36 1.09
CA PHE A 90 3.20 -6.61 0.99
C PHE A 90 4.32 -7.63 0.82
N ALA A 91 4.49 -8.09 -0.42
CA ALA A 91 5.35 -9.23 -0.75
C ALA A 91 6.83 -8.96 -0.45
N GLU A 92 7.27 -7.72 -0.57
CA GLU A 92 8.68 -7.34 -0.45
C GLU A 92 9.01 -6.94 1.00
N SER A 93 8.00 -6.63 1.81
CA SER A 93 8.09 -6.42 3.26
C SER A 93 7.70 -7.65 4.07
N CYS A 94 8.50 -8.73 3.92
CA CYS A 94 8.40 -9.97 4.71
C CYS A 94 7.08 -10.75 4.53
N TRP A 95 6.45 -10.68 3.35
CA TRP A 95 5.16 -11.34 3.07
C TRP A 95 4.08 -10.99 4.11
N LEU A 96 4.03 -9.72 4.48
CA LEU A 96 2.98 -9.23 5.36
C LEU A 96 1.65 -9.25 4.62
N ILE A 97 0.64 -9.86 5.25
CA ILE A 97 -0.75 -9.86 4.74
C ILE A 97 -1.63 -9.11 5.72
N ILE A 98 -2.26 -8.02 5.26
CA ILE A 98 -3.24 -7.25 6.03
C ILE A 98 -4.64 -7.62 5.52
N LYS A 99 -5.45 -8.23 6.38
CA LYS A 99 -6.85 -8.54 6.09
C LYS A 99 -7.75 -7.36 6.47
N LEU A 100 -8.50 -6.83 5.52
CA LEU A 100 -9.46 -5.75 5.75
C LEU A 100 -10.89 -6.29 5.66
N VAL A 101 -11.71 -5.96 6.65
CA VAL A 101 -13.11 -6.41 6.74
C VAL A 101 -14.04 -5.19 6.85
N PRO A 102 -15.10 -5.10 6.03
CA PRO A 102 -16.08 -4.03 6.13
C PRO A 102 -16.90 -4.12 7.42
N ASN A 103 -17.12 -2.98 8.05
CA ASN A 103 -17.87 -2.83 9.30
C ASN A 103 -18.75 -1.58 9.25
N GLY A 104 -19.97 -1.73 8.71
CA GLY A 104 -20.85 -0.61 8.40
C GLY A 104 -20.23 0.28 7.31
N ASN A 105 -20.15 1.59 7.55
CA ASN A 105 -19.50 2.55 6.64
C ASN A 105 -18.00 2.72 6.92
N GLY A 106 -17.38 1.82 7.67
CA GLY A 106 -15.96 1.87 8.00
C GLY A 106 -15.25 0.55 7.72
N ILE A 107 -13.93 0.60 7.58
CA ILE A 107 -13.07 -0.57 7.39
C ILE A 107 -12.43 -0.92 8.74
N LYS A 108 -12.41 -2.21 9.08
CA LYS A 108 -11.62 -2.75 10.20
C LYS A 108 -10.51 -3.65 9.70
N CYS A 109 -9.42 -3.66 10.45
CA CYS A 109 -8.31 -4.59 10.29
C CYS A 109 -8.36 -5.61 11.44
#